data_AF-A0A7J9W738-F1
#
_entry.id   AF-A0A7J9W738-F1
#
_cell.length_a   1.000
_cell.length_b   1.000
_cell.length_c   1.000
_cell.angle_alpha   90.00
_cell.angle_beta   90.00
_cell.angle_gamma   90.00
#
_symmetry.space_group_name_H-M   'P 1'
#
loop_
_entity.id
_entity.type
_entity.pdbx_description
1 polymer ?
#
loop_
_entity_poly.entity_id
_entity_poly.type
_entity_poly.pdbx_seq_one_letter_code
_entity_poly.pdbx_strand_id
1 'polypeptide(L)'
;MAYYPRPELDDHDGILWMADRQSGSWARLHHDPDKDDPDPVYQYGPRKLWDEVEVAHAWWVDHGRPGADRWRITVTPHGQRIELLPSESECGRTDR
;
A
#
# COMPACT_ATOMS: atom_id res chain seq x y z
N MET A 1 17.35 25.34 -20.27
CA MET A 1 17.54 24.15 -19.42
C MET A 1 17.09 24.50 -18.01
N ALA A 2 16.04 23.88 -17.49
CA ALA A 2 15.63 24.06 -16.11
C ALA A 2 16.40 23.07 -15.23
N TYR A 3 17.16 23.58 -14.27
CA TYR A 3 17.84 22.79 -13.26
C TYR A 3 16.80 22.33 -12.23
N TYR A 4 16.53 21.03 -12.18
CA TYR A 4 15.84 20.42 -11.04
C TYR A 4 16.93 20.04 -10.04
N PRO A 5 17.08 20.75 -8.91
CA PRO A 5 17.93 20.25 -7.84
C PRO A 5 17.46 18.83 -7.49
N ARG A 6 18.39 17.88 -7.44
CA ARG A 6 18.09 16.58 -6.83
C ARG A 6 17.81 16.88 -5.35
N PRO A 7 16.61 16.55 -4.83
CA PRO A 7 16.42 16.62 -3.39
C PRO A 7 17.42 15.64 -2.76
N GLU A 8 18.21 16.16 -1.82
CA GLU A 8 18.92 15.35 -0.84
C GLU A 8 17.81 14.62 -0.07
N LEU A 9 17.77 13.28 -0.16
CA LEU A 9 16.65 12.44 0.29
C LEU A 9 16.57 12.28 1.82
N ASP A 10 17.01 13.28 2.59
CA ASP A 10 16.96 13.27 4.06
C ASP A 10 15.89 14.23 4.63
N ASP A 11 15.20 15.00 3.79
CA ASP A 11 13.92 15.60 4.18
C ASP A 11 12.81 14.58 3.89
N HIS A 12 12.35 13.88 4.94
CA HIS A 12 11.15 13.04 4.84
C HIS A 12 9.86 13.89 4.74
N ASP A 13 9.96 15.22 4.73
CA ASP A 13 8.83 16.10 4.42
C ASP A 13 8.43 15.97 2.94
N GLY A 14 7.15 15.67 2.68
CA GLY A 14 6.65 15.49 1.32
C GLY A 14 5.18 15.14 1.22
N ILE A 15 4.64 15.28 0.01
CA ILE A 15 3.25 14.89 -0.27
C ILE A 15 3.23 13.46 -0.81
N LEU A 16 2.60 12.56 -0.06
CA LEU A 16 2.25 11.24 -0.58
C LEU A 16 1.01 11.36 -1.45
N TRP A 17 1.09 10.88 -2.69
CA TRP A 17 -0.03 10.79 -3.62
C TRP A 17 -0.34 9.34 -3.97
N MET A 18 -1.62 9.01 -3.99
CA MET A 18 -2.16 7.76 -4.52
C MET A 18 -3.15 8.08 -5.62
N ALA A 19 -3.08 7.36 -6.73
CA ALA A 19 -3.98 7.57 -7.86
C ALA A 19 -4.31 6.25 -8.54
N ASP A 20 -5.60 6.05 -8.80
CA ASP A 20 -6.10 4.99 -9.67
C ASP A 20 -6.63 5.62 -10.96
N ARG A 21 -5.88 5.44 -12.05
CA ARG A 21 -6.21 6.02 -13.36
C ARG A 21 -7.52 5.48 -13.92
N GLN A 22 -7.90 4.25 -13.58
CA GLN A 22 -9.09 3.61 -14.14
C GLN A 22 -10.37 4.15 -13.52
N SER A 23 -10.39 4.32 -12.19
CA SER A 23 -11.54 4.91 -11.50
C SER A 23 -11.51 6.44 -11.42
N GLY A 24 -10.36 7.07 -11.72
CA GLY A 24 -10.15 8.50 -11.51
C GLY A 24 -10.06 8.88 -10.02
N SER A 25 -9.92 7.90 -9.13
CA SER A 25 -9.82 8.14 -7.69
C SER A 25 -8.41 8.55 -7.30
N TRP A 26 -8.30 9.38 -6.28
CA TRP A 26 -7.01 9.80 -5.72
C TRP A 26 -7.11 10.05 -4.22
N ALA A 27 -5.97 9.94 -3.54
CA ALA A 27 -5.77 10.38 -2.17
C ALA A 27 -4.42 11.11 -2.05
N ARG A 28 -4.34 12.07 -1.12
CA ARG A 28 -3.09 12.75 -0.75
C ARG A 28 -3.02 13.06 0.73
N LEU A 29 -1.81 13.09 1.26
CA LEU A 29 -1.50 13.66 2.58
C LEU A 29 -0.10 14.28 2.56
N HIS A 30 0.09 15.29 3.41
CA HIS A 30 1.42 15.80 3.71
C HIS A 30 2.01 14.95 4.83
N HIS A 31 3.21 14.44 4.60
CA HIS A 31 3.99 13.75 5.61
C HIS A 31 5.08 14.72 6.03
N ASP A 32 5.05 15.14 7.29
CA ASP A 32 6.08 15.94 7.93
C ASP A 32 6.60 15.11 9.11
N PRO A 33 7.86 14.64 9.08
CA PRO A 33 8.42 13.78 10.11
C PRO A 33 8.62 14.49 11.46
N ASP A 34 8.67 15.83 11.47
CA ASP A 34 8.90 16.64 12.66
C ASP A 34 7.60 17.06 13.36
N LYS A 35 6.45 16.73 12.75
CA LYS A 35 5.12 16.95 13.34
C LYS A 35 4.65 15.74 14.15
N ASP A 36 4.16 16.00 15.36
CA ASP A 36 3.55 14.98 16.20
C ASP A 36 2.16 14.52 15.70
N ASP A 37 1.42 15.43 15.05
CA ASP A 37 0.08 15.15 14.53
C ASP A 37 0.11 14.96 12.99
N PRO A 38 -0.46 13.87 12.46
CA PRO A 38 -0.52 13.66 11.02
C PRO A 38 -1.47 14.67 10.36
N ASP A 39 -1.06 15.19 9.20
CA ASP A 39 -1.93 16.07 8.41
C ASP A 39 -3.15 15.31 7.86
N PRO A 40 -4.28 16.01 7.66
CA PRO A 40 -5.50 15.39 7.17
C PRO A 40 -5.33 14.80 5.77
N VAL A 41 -5.91 13.61 5.57
CA VAL A 41 -5.99 12.96 4.27
C VAL A 41 -7.09 13.61 3.43
N TYR A 42 -6.75 13.98 2.19
CA TYR A 42 -7.71 14.42 1.20
C TYR A 42 -7.90 13.34 0.14
N GLN A 43 -9.14 13.00 -0.17
CA GLN A 43 -9.45 11.94 -1.13
C GLN A 43 -10.69 12.22 -1.97
N TYR A 44 -10.69 11.72 -3.20
CA TYR A 44 -11.75 11.93 -4.19
C TYR A 44 -11.92 10.70 -5.08
N GLY A 45 -13.13 10.58 -5.63
CA GLY A 45 -13.50 9.51 -6.54
C GLY A 45 -14.32 8.42 -5.85
N PRO A 46 -14.78 7.42 -6.64
CA PRO A 46 -15.59 6.31 -6.15
C PRO A 46 -14.84 5.36 -5.22
N ARG A 47 -13.50 5.36 -5.25
CA ARG A 47 -12.66 4.59 -4.34
C ARG A 47 -12.02 5.49 -3.29
N LYS A 48 -12.12 5.10 -2.02
CA LYS A 48 -11.43 5.77 -0.91
C LYS A 48 -10.08 5.10 -0.72
N LEU A 49 -9.11 5.50 -1.55
CA LEU A 49 -7.85 4.78 -1.68
C LEU A 49 -7.05 4.73 -0.38
N TRP A 50 -7.11 5.78 0.45
CA TRP A 50 -6.46 5.77 1.76
C TRP A 50 -7.10 4.74 2.69
N ASP A 51 -8.43 4.79 2.84
CA ASP A 51 -9.19 3.85 3.67
C ASP A 51 -8.95 2.39 3.22
N GLU A 52 -8.86 2.14 1.91
CA GLU A 52 -8.55 0.80 1.37
C GLU A 52 -7.14 0.32 1.77
N VAL A 53 -6.15 1.22 1.77
CA VAL A 53 -4.78 0.91 2.23
C VAL A 53 -4.76 0.67 3.74
N GLU A 54 -5.50 1.46 4.52
CA GLU A 54 -5.62 1.25 5.97
C GLU A 54 -6.22 -0.12 6.28
N VAL A 55 -7.29 -0.50 5.58
CA VAL A 55 -7.91 -1.83 5.70
C VAL A 55 -6.93 -2.94 5.32
N ALA A 56 -6.22 -2.79 4.20
CA ALA A 56 -5.23 -3.77 3.76
C ALA A 56 -4.04 -3.89 4.74
N HIS A 57 -3.58 -2.76 5.28
CA HIS A 57 -2.51 -2.71 6.27
C HIS A 57 -2.94 -3.35 7.59
N ALA A 58 -4.14 -3.05 8.08
CA ALA A 58 -4.70 -3.68 9.28
C ALA A 58 -4.77 -5.20 9.12
N TRP A 59 -5.31 -5.68 7.99
CA TRP A 59 -5.31 -7.10 7.66
C TRP A 59 -3.90 -7.71 7.63
N TRP A 60 -2.92 -7.01 7.02
CA TRP A 60 -1.54 -7.47 6.95
C TRP A 60 -0.89 -7.57 8.34
N VAL A 61 -1.15 -6.61 9.22
CA VAL A 61 -0.70 -6.65 10.62
C VAL A 61 -1.33 -7.84 11.36
N ASP A 62 -2.64 -8.05 11.21
CA ASP A 62 -3.37 -9.14 11.84
C ASP A 62 -2.90 -10.53 11.35
N HIS A 63 -2.38 -10.62 10.12
CA HIS A 63 -1.82 -11.83 9.53
C HIS A 63 -0.32 -12.03 9.83
N GLY A 64 0.23 -11.27 10.80
CA GLY A 64 1.60 -11.45 11.26
C GLY A 64 2.64 -10.81 10.35
N ARG A 65 2.25 -9.81 9.56
CA ARG A 65 3.15 -9.02 8.70
C ARG A 65 3.97 -9.88 7.74
N PRO A 66 3.33 -10.74 6.92
CA PRO A 66 4.04 -11.63 6.02
C PRO A 66 4.98 -10.84 5.08
N GLY A 67 6.21 -11.33 4.95
CA GLY A 67 7.21 -10.79 4.02
C GLY A 67 6.81 -10.96 2.56
N ALA A 68 7.42 -10.19 1.67
CA ALA A 68 7.11 -10.22 0.24
C ALA A 68 7.35 -11.60 -0.42
N ASP A 69 8.28 -12.38 0.13
CA ASP A 69 8.62 -13.77 -0.27
C ASP A 69 7.45 -14.75 -0.08
N ARG A 70 6.48 -14.41 0.76
CA ARG A 70 5.30 -15.22 1.05
C ARG A 70 4.15 -15.01 0.08
N TRP A 71 4.27 -14.05 -0.82
CA TRP A 71 3.28 -13.74 -1.83
C TRP A 71 3.63 -14.41 -3.14
N ARG A 72 2.66 -15.10 -3.72
CA ARG A 72 2.75 -15.61 -5.09
C ARG A 72 1.99 -14.68 -6.01
N ILE A 73 2.68 -14.18 -7.03
CA ILE A 73 2.07 -13.42 -8.12
C ILE A 73 2.07 -14.31 -9.35
N THR A 74 0.88 -14.61 -9.88
CA THR A 74 0.71 -15.35 -11.13
C THR A 74 0.17 -14.40 -12.18
N VAL A 75 0.91 -14.22 -13.26
CA VAL A 75 0.51 -13.38 -14.40
C VAL A 75 0.26 -14.27 -15.60
N THR A 76 -0.89 -14.11 -16.23
CA THR A 76 -1.30 -14.84 -17.44
C THR A 76 -1.83 -13.83 -18.48
N PRO A 77 -1.96 -14.21 -19.75
CA PRO A 77 -2.64 -13.37 -20.74
C PRO A 77 -4.08 -12.99 -20.37
N HIS A 78 -4.73 -13.74 -19.48
CA HIS A 78 -6.11 -13.52 -19.04
C HIS A 78 -6.22 -12.68 -17.77
N GLY A 79 -5.10 -12.33 -17.13
CA GLY A 79 -5.09 -11.52 -15.92
C GLY A 79 -3.99 -11.89 -14.94
N GLN A 80 -4.05 -11.24 -13.78
CA GLN A 80 -3.12 -11.45 -12.68
C GLN A 80 -3.85 -11.95 -11.43
N ARG A 81 -3.16 -12.76 -10.64
CA ARG A 81 -3.62 -13.20 -9.32
C ARG A 81 -2.49 -13.06 -8.31
N ILE A 82 -2.82 -12.55 -7.13
CA ILE A 82 -1.91 -12.39 -6.00
C ILE A 82 -2.47 -13.22 -4.84
N GLU A 83 -1.67 -14.13 -4.32
CA GLU A 83 -2.06 -15.07 -3.27
C GLU A 83 -1.02 -15.07 -2.15
N LEU A 84 -1.49 -15.01 -0.90
CA LEU A 84 -0.65 -15.29 0.26
C LEU A 84 -0.51 -16.81 0.40
N LEU A 85 0.71 -17.32 0.42
CA LEU A 85 0.95 -18.74 0.66
C LEU A 85 0.48 -19.12 2.08
N PRO A 86 0.05 -20.36 2.36
CA PRO A 86 -0.31 -20.79 3.71
C PRO A 86 0.92 -20.76 4.63
N SER A 87 0.72 -20.48 5.93
CA SER A 87 1.83 -20.59 6.88
C SER A 87 2.27 -22.05 7.05
N GLU A 88 3.56 -22.29 7.28
CA GLU A 88 4.07 -23.64 7.54
C GLU A 88 3.36 -24.30 8.74
N SER A 89 2.86 -23.48 9.67
CA SER A 89 2.05 -23.86 10.84
C SER A 89 0.63 -24.36 10.50
N GLU A 90 0.11 -24.07 9.32
CA GLU A 90 -1.23 -24.44 8.85
C GLU A 90 -1.22 -25.69 7.96
N CYS A 91 -0.05 -26.21 7.62
CA CYS A 91 0.12 -27.39 6.76
C CYS A 91 -0.40 -28.71 7.39
N GLY A 92 -0.97 -28.67 8.61
CA GLY A 92 -1.46 -29.85 9.33
C GLY A 92 -2.95 -29.83 9.72
N ARG A 93 -3.75 -28.87 9.26
CA ARG A 93 -5.16 -28.77 9.71
C ARG A 93 -6.11 -28.45 8.57
N THR A 94 -6.43 -29.44 7.73
CA THR A 94 -7.78 -29.74 7.20
C THR A 94 -7.72 -31.05 6.41
N ASP A 95 -7.91 -32.18 7.10
CA ASP A 95 -8.57 -33.37 6.55
C ASP A 95 -9.46 -33.94 7.67
N ARG A 96 -10.76 -33.68 7.58
CA ARG A 96 -11.80 -34.45 8.25
C ARG A 96 -13.15 -34.22 7.59
#